data_AF-A0A961TBZ8-F1
#
_entry.id   AF-A0A961TBZ8-F1
#
_cell.length_a   1.000
_cell.length_b   1.000
_cell.length_c   1.000
_cell.angle_alpha   90.00
_cell.angle_beta   90.00
_cell.angle_gamma   90.00
#
_symmetry.space_group_name_H-M   'P 1'
#
loop_
_entity.id
_entity.type
_entity.pdbx_description
1 polymer ?
#
loop_
_entity_poly.entity_id
_entity_poly.type
_entity_poly.pdbx_seq_one_letter_code
_entity_poly.pdbx_strand_id
1 'polypeptide(L)'
;DGCSIPTYAIPLENLARAFARFGVGNDGGKVRSRAMIRLRDACMAHPEMVAGTGRFDTEIMSALKGRAFTKSGAEGVFVAALPEKGMGIALKVHDGAERASQVAIAACIESLLELDETEAKALKGLSNPVLLNRNDIEVGRVRPGFAA
;
A
#
# COMPACT_ATOMS: atom_id res chain seq x y z
N ASP A 1 -15.71 7.04 -5.73
CA ASP A 1 -15.34 6.90 -4.31
C ASP A 1 -16.52 7.41 -3.47
N GLY A 2 -16.48 7.26 -2.14
CA GLY A 2 -17.52 7.80 -1.26
C GLY A 2 -17.25 9.21 -0.74
N CYS A 3 -16.14 9.84 -1.14
CA CYS A 3 -15.67 11.11 -0.58
C CYS A 3 -15.94 12.33 -1.49
N SER A 4 -16.59 12.13 -2.65
CA SER A 4 -17.04 13.19 -3.56
C SER A 4 -15.92 14.05 -4.16
N ILE A 5 -14.69 13.55 -4.13
CA ILE A 5 -13.55 14.20 -4.79
C ILE A 5 -13.66 13.94 -6.30
N PRO A 6 -13.32 14.90 -7.18
CA PRO A 6 -13.24 14.65 -8.61
C PRO A 6 -12.34 13.44 -8.92
N THR A 7 -12.92 12.42 -9.56
CA THR A 7 -12.25 11.16 -9.90
C THR A 7 -11.89 11.14 -11.37
N TYR A 8 -10.62 11.40 -11.67
CA TYR A 8 -10.10 11.35 -13.03
C TYR A 8 -9.74 9.91 -13.42
N ALA A 9 -10.06 9.53 -14.66
CA ALA A 9 -9.58 8.27 -15.24
C ALA A 9 -8.07 8.36 -15.49
N ILE A 10 -7.30 7.43 -14.90
CA ILE A 10 -5.83 7.39 -15.02
C ILE A 10 -5.41 5.94 -15.32
N PRO A 11 -4.57 5.70 -16.35
CA PRO A 11 -3.98 4.37 -16.57
C PRO A 11 -3.17 3.89 -15.36
N LEU A 12 -3.26 2.61 -15.01
CA LEU A 12 -2.55 2.04 -13.85
C LEU A 12 -1.04 2.27 -13.94
N GLU A 13 -0.46 2.15 -15.13
CA GLU A 13 0.97 2.44 -15.32
C GLU A 13 1.34 3.89 -14.97
N ASN A 14 0.47 4.85 -15.27
CA ASN A 14 0.71 6.26 -14.97
C ASN A 14 0.55 6.52 -13.48
N LEU A 15 -0.38 5.83 -12.83
CA LEU A 15 -0.54 5.88 -11.38
C LEU A 15 0.69 5.27 -10.67
N ALA A 16 1.18 4.12 -11.12
CA ALA A 16 2.40 3.50 -10.62
C ALA A 16 3.62 4.43 -10.81
N ARG A 17 3.78 5.04 -11.99
CA ARG A 17 4.84 6.03 -12.26
C ARG A 17 4.71 7.26 -11.35
N ALA A 18 3.50 7.73 -11.09
CA ALA A 18 3.26 8.86 -10.19
C ALA A 18 3.72 8.51 -8.75
N PHE A 19 3.39 7.32 -8.26
CA PHE A 19 3.81 6.86 -6.94
C PHE A 19 5.31 6.56 -6.86
N ALA A 20 5.94 6.08 -7.93
CA ALA A 20 7.40 5.96 -8.00
C ALA A 20 8.06 7.34 -7.81
N ARG A 21 7.56 8.37 -8.51
CA ARG A 21 8.06 9.75 -8.42
C ARG A 21 7.79 10.39 -7.07
N PHE A 22 6.62 10.13 -6.47
CA PHE A 22 6.30 10.54 -5.11
C PHE A 22 7.25 9.88 -4.11
N GLY A 23 7.54 8.60 -4.33
CA GLY A 23 8.43 7.78 -3.52
C GLY A 23 9.86 8.26 -3.46
N VAL A 24 10.43 8.89 -4.49
CA VAL A 24 11.83 9.36 -4.47
C VAL A 24 12.02 10.85 -4.67
N GLY A 25 10.96 11.58 -5.03
CA GLY A 25 11.07 12.98 -5.41
C GLY A 25 11.79 13.16 -6.75
N ASN A 26 11.12 12.92 -7.87
CA ASN A 26 11.74 13.06 -9.20
C ASN A 26 11.69 14.51 -9.71
N ASP A 27 12.84 15.21 -9.72
CA ASP A 27 13.16 16.40 -10.55
C ASP A 27 14.51 17.08 -10.18
N GLY A 28 15.44 16.38 -9.52
CA GLY A 28 16.72 16.96 -9.09
C GLY A 28 16.60 17.89 -7.88
N GLY A 29 15.58 17.70 -7.05
CA GLY A 29 15.42 18.46 -5.80
C GLY A 29 14.83 19.85 -5.99
N LYS A 30 14.04 20.08 -7.05
CA LYS A 30 13.23 21.31 -7.19
C LYS A 30 12.14 21.34 -6.11
N VAL A 31 11.42 22.45 -6.06
CA VAL A 31 10.35 22.68 -5.05
C VAL A 31 9.37 21.51 -5.00
N ARG A 32 9.00 20.93 -6.14
CA ARG A 32 8.05 19.82 -6.21
C ARG A 32 8.62 18.52 -5.63
N SER A 33 9.83 18.10 -6.00
CA SER A 33 10.49 16.94 -5.37
C SER A 33 10.59 17.07 -3.86
N ARG A 34 11.06 18.23 -3.36
CA ARG A 34 11.18 18.47 -1.92
C ARG A 34 9.83 18.41 -1.20
N ALA A 35 8.77 18.94 -1.82
CA ALA A 35 7.42 18.87 -1.28
C ALA A 35 6.88 17.42 -1.24
N MET A 36 7.12 16.63 -2.28
CA MET A 36 6.72 15.21 -2.33
C MET A 36 7.41 14.41 -1.23
N ILE A 37 8.74 14.56 -1.08
CA ILE A 37 9.53 13.90 -0.04
C ILE A 37 9.02 14.31 1.35
N ARG A 38 8.87 15.62 1.60
CA ARG A 38 8.37 16.12 2.88
C ARG A 38 6.99 15.57 3.22
N LEU A 39 6.08 15.52 2.26
CA LEU A 39 4.73 14.99 2.46
C LEU A 39 4.76 13.49 2.76
N ARG A 40 5.50 12.72 1.94
CA ARG A 40 5.70 11.28 2.15
C ARG A 40 6.24 10.99 3.54
N ASP A 41 7.28 11.70 3.97
CA ASP A 41 7.92 11.48 5.26
C ASP A 41 7.00 11.83 6.42
N ALA A 42 6.23 12.92 6.31
CA ALA A 42 5.22 13.27 7.31
C ALA A 42 4.12 12.20 7.42
N CYS A 43 3.64 11.69 6.29
CA CYS A 43 2.66 10.62 6.26
C CYS A 43 3.19 9.32 6.88
N MET A 44 4.43 8.95 6.60
CA MET A 44 5.02 7.71 7.12
C MET A 44 5.44 7.83 8.59
N ALA A 45 5.72 9.04 9.08
CA ALA A 45 5.93 9.31 10.50
C ALA A 45 4.63 9.27 11.32
N HIS A 46 3.49 9.53 10.68
CA HIS A 46 2.16 9.58 11.31
C HIS A 46 1.09 8.87 10.45
N PRO A 47 1.24 7.55 10.21
CA PRO A 47 0.38 6.82 9.29
C PRO A 47 -1.10 6.78 9.73
N GLU A 48 -1.37 6.85 11.03
CA GLU A 48 -2.71 6.98 11.60
C GLU A 48 -3.44 8.24 11.15
N MET A 49 -2.71 9.34 10.88
CA MET A 49 -3.28 10.57 10.33
C MET A 49 -3.63 10.46 8.85
N VAL A 50 -3.14 9.42 8.16
CA VAL A 50 -3.40 9.16 6.75
C VAL A 50 -4.62 8.26 6.57
N ALA A 51 -4.70 7.16 7.33
CA ALA A 51 -5.70 6.12 7.11
C ALA A 51 -6.57 5.79 8.33
N GLY A 52 -6.21 6.25 9.53
CA GLY A 52 -6.83 5.90 10.81
C GLY A 52 -6.15 4.71 11.51
N THR A 53 -6.47 4.49 12.78
CA THR A 53 -5.90 3.42 13.61
C THR A 53 -6.37 2.02 13.17
N GLY A 54 -5.48 1.03 13.20
CA GLY A 54 -5.81 -0.37 12.90
C GLY A 54 -6.17 -0.65 11.44
N ARG A 55 -5.95 0.31 10.55
CA ARG A 55 -6.26 0.21 9.12
C ARG A 55 -5.06 -0.36 8.38
N PHE A 56 -5.32 -1.11 7.31
CA PHE A 56 -4.29 -1.82 6.56
C PHE A 56 -3.10 -0.94 6.12
N ASP A 57 -3.38 0.27 5.60
CA ASP A 57 -2.35 1.25 5.22
C ASP A 57 -1.46 1.62 6.43
N THR A 58 -2.08 1.83 7.59
CA THR A 58 -1.40 2.18 8.85
C THR A 58 -0.51 1.04 9.33
N GLU A 59 -1.03 -0.19 9.29
CA GLU A 59 -0.29 -1.38 9.71
C GLU A 59 0.96 -1.60 8.83
N ILE A 60 0.84 -1.50 7.50
CA ILE A 60 2.00 -1.63 6.60
C ILE A 60 3.03 -0.53 6.85
N MET A 61 2.60 0.73 6.85
CA MET A 61 3.54 1.86 7.02
C MET A 61 4.27 1.78 8.37
N SER A 62 3.58 1.34 9.42
CA SER A 62 4.16 1.14 10.74
C SER A 62 5.13 -0.06 10.77
N ALA A 63 4.71 -1.20 10.23
CA ALA A 63 5.51 -2.43 10.23
C ALA A 63 6.83 -2.28 9.45
N LEU A 64 6.79 -1.56 8.32
CA LEU A 64 7.95 -1.33 7.46
C LEU A 64 8.70 -0.05 7.81
N LYS A 65 8.40 0.61 8.94
CA LYS A 65 9.09 1.81 9.43
C LYS A 65 9.20 2.90 8.36
N GLY A 66 8.14 3.09 7.56
CA GLY A 66 8.12 4.05 6.46
C GLY A 66 8.91 3.68 5.21
N ARG A 67 9.31 2.41 5.02
CA ARG A 67 9.95 1.94 3.77
C ARG A 67 8.96 1.71 2.63
N ALA A 68 7.67 1.59 2.94
CA ALA A 68 6.60 1.54 1.95
C ALA A 68 5.48 2.50 2.34
N PHE A 69 5.25 3.53 1.53
CA PHE A 69 4.02 4.31 1.62
C PHE A 69 2.91 3.54 0.93
N THR A 70 1.76 3.40 1.57
CA THR A 70 0.60 2.70 1.01
C THR A 70 -0.65 3.55 1.09
N LYS A 71 -1.53 3.42 0.09
CA LYS A 71 -2.86 4.03 0.15
C LYS A 71 -3.91 3.19 -0.55
N SER A 72 -4.87 2.72 0.23
CA SER A 72 -6.12 2.14 -0.24
C SER A 72 -6.97 3.16 -1.00
N GLY A 73 -7.57 2.71 -2.09
CA GLY A 73 -8.57 3.44 -2.88
C GLY A 73 -9.89 2.68 -2.93
N ALA A 74 -10.94 3.36 -3.39
CA ALA A 74 -12.25 2.74 -3.56
C ALA A 74 -12.24 1.66 -4.64
N GLU A 75 -13.17 0.71 -4.56
CA GLU A 75 -13.37 -0.34 -5.57
C GLU A 75 -12.10 -1.14 -5.85
N GLY A 76 -11.38 -1.58 -4.82
CA GLY A 76 -10.23 -2.47 -4.98
C GLY A 76 -9.02 -1.84 -5.68
N VAL A 77 -8.93 -0.51 -5.77
CA VAL A 77 -7.70 0.20 -6.16
C VAL A 77 -6.75 0.22 -4.99
N PHE A 78 -5.47 -0.02 -5.24
CA PHE A 78 -4.42 0.11 -4.23
C PHE A 78 -3.14 0.65 -4.87
N VAL A 79 -2.46 1.54 -4.17
CA VAL A 79 -1.17 2.08 -4.57
C VAL A 79 -0.13 1.97 -3.46
N ALA A 80 1.13 1.84 -3.86
CA ALA A 80 2.27 1.91 -2.96
C ALA A 80 3.44 2.64 -3.61
N ALA A 81 4.29 3.27 -2.79
CA ALA A 81 5.59 3.77 -3.20
C ALA A 81 6.68 3.10 -2.36
N LEU A 82 7.73 2.62 -3.03
CA LEU A 82 8.90 1.95 -2.46
C LEU A 82 10.14 2.83 -2.72
N PRO A 83 10.47 3.79 -1.84
CA PRO A 83 11.55 4.75 -2.06
C PRO A 83 12.91 4.09 -2.33
N GLU A 84 13.26 3.05 -1.58
CA GLU A 84 14.56 2.36 -1.70
C GLU A 84 14.76 1.66 -3.05
N LYS A 85 13.66 1.28 -3.72
CA LYS A 85 13.68 0.66 -5.05
C LYS A 85 13.42 1.69 -6.17
N GLY A 86 13.02 2.91 -5.83
CA GLY A 86 12.54 3.89 -6.83
C GLY A 86 11.28 3.43 -7.57
N MET A 87 10.48 2.55 -6.95
CA MET A 87 9.33 1.91 -7.58
C MET A 87 8.01 2.43 -7.02
N GLY A 88 6.98 2.37 -7.87
CA GLY A 88 5.60 2.58 -7.47
C GLY A 88 4.77 1.40 -7.96
N ILE A 89 3.80 1.00 -7.16
CA ILE A 89 2.87 -0.08 -7.45
C ILE A 89 1.48 0.54 -7.57
N ALA A 90 0.73 0.14 -8.58
CA ALA A 90 -0.68 0.44 -8.70
C ALA A 90 -1.39 -0.82 -9.17
N LEU A 91 -2.45 -1.20 -8.46
CA LEU A 91 -3.28 -2.34 -8.82
C LEU A 91 -4.76 -1.98 -8.73
N LYS A 92 -5.56 -2.74 -9.47
CA LYS A 92 -7.03 -2.69 -9.45
C LYS A 92 -7.52 -4.13 -9.42
N VAL A 93 -8.32 -4.46 -8.42
CA VAL A 93 -9.09 -5.70 -8.42
C VAL A 93 -10.33 -5.51 -9.29
N HIS A 94 -10.55 -6.44 -10.21
CA HIS A 94 -11.60 -6.32 -11.23
C HIS A 94 -13.02 -6.26 -10.64
N ASP A 95 -13.31 -7.06 -9.61
CA ASP A 95 -14.60 -7.07 -8.90
C ASP A 95 -14.68 -6.03 -7.76
N GLY A 96 -13.63 -5.22 -7.60
CA GLY A 96 -13.57 -4.17 -6.58
C GLY A 96 -13.32 -4.67 -5.15
N ALA A 97 -13.03 -5.95 -4.93
CA ALA A 97 -12.89 -6.50 -3.58
C ALA A 97 -11.65 -5.96 -2.84
N GLU A 98 -11.89 -5.23 -1.75
CA GLU A 98 -10.82 -4.68 -0.88
C GLU A 98 -9.95 -5.77 -0.25
N ARG A 99 -10.56 -6.86 0.22
CA ARG A 99 -9.81 -8.01 0.78
C ARG A 99 -8.78 -8.59 -0.19
N ALA A 100 -9.05 -8.53 -1.49
CA ALA A 100 -8.15 -9.01 -2.52
C ALA A 100 -7.06 -7.98 -2.84
N SER A 101 -7.39 -6.68 -2.86
CA SER A 101 -6.43 -5.62 -3.16
C SER A 101 -5.38 -5.47 -2.05
N GLN A 102 -5.81 -5.61 -0.79
CA GLN A 102 -4.95 -5.63 0.40
C GLN A 102 -3.96 -6.80 0.36
N VAL A 103 -4.45 -8.03 0.17
CA VAL A 103 -3.57 -9.21 0.08
C VAL A 103 -2.59 -9.11 -1.10
N ALA A 104 -3.06 -8.65 -2.25
CA ALA A 104 -2.23 -8.50 -3.45
C ALA A 104 -1.11 -7.46 -3.23
N ILE A 105 -1.41 -6.29 -2.66
CA ILE A 105 -0.39 -5.26 -2.44
C ILE A 105 0.65 -5.72 -1.41
N ALA A 106 0.24 -6.39 -0.34
CA ALA A 106 1.18 -6.93 0.65
C ALA A 106 2.11 -7.97 0.02
N ALA A 107 1.57 -8.90 -0.77
CA ALA A 107 2.37 -9.90 -1.47
C ALA A 107 3.36 -9.29 -2.48
N CYS A 108 2.96 -8.23 -3.19
CA CYS A 108 3.89 -7.49 -4.07
C CYS A 108 5.00 -6.78 -3.29
N ILE A 109 4.70 -6.19 -2.14
CA ILE A 109 5.73 -5.54 -1.31
C ILE A 109 6.68 -6.60 -0.74
N GLU A 110 6.14 -7.73 -0.27
CA GLU A 110 6.91 -8.87 0.24
C GLU A 110 7.90 -9.43 -0.80
N SER A 111 7.53 -9.45 -2.08
CA SER A 111 8.41 -9.94 -3.15
C SER A 111 9.43 -8.91 -3.66
N LEU A 112 9.21 -7.62 -3.39
CA LEU A 112 10.04 -6.54 -3.93
C LEU A 112 11.03 -5.97 -2.91
N LEU A 113 10.75 -6.08 -1.62
CA LEU A 113 11.60 -5.58 -0.54
C LEU A 113 12.44 -6.68 0.09
N GLU A 114 13.64 -6.32 0.53
CA GLU A 114 14.41 -7.17 1.44
C GLU A 114 13.91 -6.90 2.86
N LEU A 115 13.28 -7.90 3.46
CA LEU A 115 12.63 -7.79 4.77
C LEU A 115 13.45 -8.48 5.84
N ASP A 116 13.56 -7.86 7.01
CA ASP A 116 14.00 -8.55 8.21
C ASP A 116 12.93 -9.53 8.72
N GLU A 117 13.26 -10.37 9.70
CA GLU A 117 12.33 -11.38 10.23
C GLU A 117 11.05 -10.77 10.82
N THR A 118 11.16 -9.58 11.42
CA THR A 118 10.04 -8.88 12.04
C THR A 118 9.11 -8.31 10.97
N GLU A 119 9.68 -7.64 9.97
CA GLU A 119 8.98 -7.08 8.82
C GLU A 119 8.29 -8.19 8.01
N ALA A 120 9.00 -9.29 7.74
CA ALA A 120 8.48 -10.44 7.02
C ALA A 120 7.30 -11.08 7.75
N LYS A 121 7.40 -11.27 9.07
CA LYS A 121 6.30 -11.80 9.88
C LYS A 121 5.08 -10.89 9.86
N ALA A 122 5.28 -9.58 9.99
CA ALA A 122 4.20 -8.60 9.96
C ALA A 122 3.49 -8.57 8.60
N LEU A 123 4.25 -8.46 7.50
CA LEU A 123 3.67 -8.49 6.15
C LEU A 123 3.01 -9.82 5.82
N LYS A 124 3.56 -10.94 6.27
CA LYS A 124 2.96 -12.26 6.04
C LYS A 124 1.58 -12.40 6.69
N GLY A 125 1.38 -11.80 7.86
CA GLY A 125 0.07 -11.71 8.50
C GLY A 125 -0.95 -10.91 7.67
N LEU A 126 -0.49 -9.88 6.96
CA LEU A 126 -1.31 -9.03 6.09
C LEU A 126 -1.52 -9.63 4.70
N SER A 127 -0.55 -10.38 4.16
CA SER A 127 -0.68 -11.09 2.88
C SER A 127 -1.47 -12.41 3.03
N ASN A 128 -1.54 -13.00 4.23
CA ASN A 128 -2.28 -14.24 4.48
C ASN A 128 -3.26 -14.11 5.66
N PRO A 129 -4.22 -13.17 5.62
CA PRO A 129 -5.10 -12.92 6.76
C PRO A 129 -6.05 -14.09 7.00
N VAL A 130 -6.23 -14.41 8.27
CA VAL A 130 -7.29 -15.31 8.75
C VAL A 130 -8.59 -14.53 8.81
N LEU A 131 -9.66 -15.09 8.26
CA LEU A 131 -11.00 -14.54 8.34
C LEU A 131 -11.69 -15.09 9.59
N LEU A 132 -12.12 -14.18 10.46
CA LEU A 132 -12.86 -14.50 11.67
C LEU A 132 -14.33 -14.05 11.51
N ASN A 133 -15.25 -14.78 12.11
CA ASN A 133 -16.61 -14.28 12.32
C ASN A 133 -16.68 -13.34 13.54
N ARG A 134 -17.87 -12.81 13.85
CA ARG A 134 -18.05 -11.89 15.00
C ARG A 134 -17.84 -12.54 16.38
N ASN A 135 -17.72 -13.85 16.44
CA ASN A 135 -17.44 -14.62 17.66
C ASN A 135 -15.97 -15.11 17.69
N ASP A 136 -15.08 -14.50 16.89
CA ASP A 136 -13.66 -14.82 16.79
C ASP A 136 -13.33 -16.25 16.32
N ILE A 137 -14.28 -16.91 15.65
CA ILE A 137 -14.07 -18.25 15.09
C ILE A 137 -13.49 -18.12 13.68
N GLU A 138 -12.43 -18.87 13.37
CA GLU A 138 -11.87 -18.97 12.02
C GLU A 138 -12.90 -19.56 11.05
N VAL A 139 -13.21 -18.78 10.00
CA VAL A 139 -14.15 -19.16 8.93
C VAL A 139 -13.50 -19.23 7.55
N GLY A 140 -12.22 -18.90 7.44
CA GLY A 140 -11.47 -19.01 6.20
C GLY A 140 -10.17 -18.23 6.20
N ARG A 141 -9.53 -18.17 5.03
CA ARG A 141 -8.29 -17.42 4.81
C ARG A 141 -8.29 -16.80 3.42
N VAL A 142 -7.65 -15.65 3.29
CA VAL A 142 -7.31 -15.07 1.98
C VAL A 142 -5.82 -15.26 1.78
N ARG A 143 -5.40 -15.66 0.57
CA ARG A 143 -4.00 -15.89 0.24
C ARG A 143 -3.70 -15.41 -1.18
N PRO A 144 -2.49 -14.89 -1.45
CA PRO A 144 -2.09 -14.58 -2.81
C PRO A 144 -1.98 -15.89 -3.61
N GLY A 145 -2.46 -15.85 -4.86
CA GLY A 145 -2.19 -16.89 -5.84
C GLY A 145 -1.04 -16.43 -6.73
N PHE A 146 0.05 -17.20 -6.78
CA PHE A 146 1.09 -17.01 -7.78
C PHE A 146 0.80 -17.97 -8.93
N ALA A 147 0.61 -17.44 -10.14
CA ALA A 147 0.59 -18.27 -11.33
C ALA A 147 2.02 -18.77 -11.57
N ALA A 148 2.17 -20.08 -11.76
CA ALA A 148 3.42 -20.74 -12.11
C ALA A 148 3.84 -20.43 -13.55
#